data_AF-A0A527ITK8-F1
#
_entry.id   AF-A0A527ITK8-F1
#
_cell.length_a   1.000
_cell.length_b   1.000
_cell.length_c   1.000
_cell.angle_alpha   90.00
_cell.angle_beta   90.00
_cell.angle_gamma   90.00
#
_symmetry.space_group_name_H-M   'P 1'
#
loop_
_entity.id
_entity.type
_entity.pdbx_description
1 polymer ?
#
loop_
_entity_poly.entity_id
_entity_poly.type
_entity_poly.pdbx_seq_one_letter_code
_entity_poly.pdbx_strand_id
1 'polypeptide(L)'
;NATLGDKSGMIFDSVVSGVPLLNFPVAQRIAYIESLLDRIPAGRPIVQLTYGPMSPIPAGRGNYTVKHFDFILRNIPPTQLWIY
;
A
#
# COMPACT_ATOMS: atom_id res chain seq x y z
N ASN A 1 11.05 -7.78 9.40
CA ASN A 1 11.04 -8.13 10.85
C ASN A 1 11.97 -7.25 11.68
N ALA A 2 13.23 -7.02 11.29
CA ALA A 2 14.16 -6.17 12.07
C ALA A 2 13.59 -4.78 12.43
N THR A 3 12.94 -4.10 11.48
CA THR A 3 12.39 -2.75 11.68
C THR A 3 11.27 -2.67 12.73
N LEU A 4 10.52 -3.75 12.96
CA LEU A 4 9.38 -3.75 13.88
C LEU A 4 9.76 -4.20 15.30
N GLY A 5 10.96 -4.76 15.50
CA GLY A 5 11.42 -5.28 16.80
C GLY A 5 10.38 -6.18 17.46
N ASP A 6 10.04 -5.87 18.71
CA ASP A 6 9.07 -6.62 19.52
C ASP A 6 7.64 -6.62 18.95
N LYS A 7 7.33 -5.69 18.04
CA LYS A 7 6.03 -5.63 17.34
C LYS A 7 6.00 -6.48 16.08
N SER A 8 7.03 -7.27 15.79
CA SER A 8 7.13 -8.05 14.56
C SER A 8 6.00 -9.08 14.38
N GLY A 9 5.41 -9.58 15.47
CA GLY A 9 4.23 -10.46 15.48
C GLY A 9 2.89 -9.75 15.72
N MET A 10 2.89 -8.41 15.82
CA MET A 10 1.66 -7.64 16.00
C MET A 10 0.85 -7.64 14.70
N ILE A 11 -0.46 -7.85 14.85
CA ILE A 11 -1.45 -7.61 13.80
C ILE A 11 -1.96 -6.17 13.99
N PHE A 12 -1.87 -5.36 12.94
CA PHE A 12 -2.25 -3.95 12.95
C PHE A 12 -3.68 -3.75 12.41
N ASP A 13 -4.34 -2.66 12.79
CA ASP A 13 -5.68 -2.36 12.29
C ASP A 13 -5.72 -1.81 10.85
N SER A 14 -4.63 -1.19 10.38
CA SER A 14 -4.49 -0.64 9.04
C SER A 14 -3.03 -0.29 8.75
N VAL A 15 -2.70 -0.05 7.48
CA VAL A 15 -1.36 0.41 7.06
C VAL A 15 -1.49 1.68 6.22
N VAL A 16 -0.59 2.64 6.44
CA VAL A 16 -0.40 3.79 5.56
C VAL A 16 1.02 3.74 5.00
N SER A 17 1.15 3.73 3.68
CA SER A 17 2.43 3.58 2.98
C SER A 17 2.69 4.74 2.03
N GLY A 18 3.87 5.35 2.17
CA GLY A 18 4.44 6.34 1.26
C GLY A 18 5.64 5.83 0.46
N VAL A 19 5.84 4.51 0.39
CA VAL A 19 6.98 3.93 -0.34
C VAL A 19 6.86 4.25 -1.84
N PRO A 20 7.94 4.70 -2.53
CA PRO A 20 7.91 5.06 -3.94
C PRO A 20 7.90 3.81 -4.85
N LEU A 21 6.77 3.08 -4.83
CA LEU A 21 6.67 1.75 -5.44
C LEU A 21 6.89 1.72 -6.96
N LEU A 22 6.69 2.83 -7.67
CA LEU A 22 6.91 2.91 -9.12
C LEU A 22 8.38 2.65 -9.53
N ASN A 23 9.33 2.76 -8.60
CA ASN A 23 10.74 2.46 -8.83
C ASN A 23 11.05 0.96 -8.84
N PHE A 24 10.07 0.09 -8.54
CA PHE A 24 10.26 -1.35 -8.38
C PHE A 24 9.49 -2.16 -9.45
N PRO A 25 10.00 -3.34 -9.85
CA PRO A 25 9.29 -4.26 -10.73
C PRO A 25 7.91 -4.66 -10.19
N VAL A 26 6.95 -4.90 -11.08
CA VAL A 26 5.54 -5.22 -10.73
C VAL A 26 5.45 -6.32 -9.68
N ALA A 27 6.20 -7.42 -9.85
CA ALA A 27 6.19 -8.55 -8.91
C ALA A 27 6.60 -8.15 -7.48
N GLN A 28 7.58 -7.25 -7.34
CA GLN A 28 8.00 -6.77 -6.01
C GLN A 28 6.94 -5.88 -5.36
N ARG A 29 6.24 -5.07 -6.16
CA ARG A 29 5.14 -4.23 -5.64
C ARG A 29 3.95 -5.07 -5.16
N ILE A 30 3.65 -6.16 -5.86
CA ILE A 30 2.63 -7.14 -5.47
C ILE A 30 3.03 -7.82 -4.15
N ALA A 31 4.22 -8.39 -4.10
CA ALA A 31 4.74 -9.05 -2.89
C ALA A 31 4.78 -8.10 -1.69
N TYR A 32 5.10 -6.83 -1.92
CA TYR A 32 5.04 -5.80 -0.89
C TYR A 32 3.63 -5.64 -0.31
N ILE A 33 2.61 -5.43 -1.16
CA ILE A 33 1.21 -5.29 -0.68
C ILE A 33 0.74 -6.56 0.02
N GLU A 34 0.99 -7.74 -0.53
CA GLU A 34 0.59 -9.00 0.11
C GLU A 34 1.25 -9.17 1.49
N SER A 35 2.54 -8.85 1.62
CA SER A 35 3.25 -8.89 2.91
C SER A 35 2.71 -7.91 3.95
N LEU A 36 2.06 -6.82 3.52
CA LEU A 36 1.39 -5.88 4.41
C LEU A 36 -0.01 -6.38 4.78
N LEU A 37 -0.73 -7.01 3.85
CA LEU A 37 -2.04 -7.62 4.10
C LEU A 37 -1.95 -8.77 5.12
N ASP A 38 -0.87 -9.55 5.10
CA ASP A 38 -0.60 -10.59 6.10
C ASP A 38 -0.46 -10.05 7.53
N ARG A 39 -0.34 -8.73 7.70
CA ARG A 39 -0.16 -8.05 8.99
C ARG A 39 -1.40 -7.31 9.46
N ILE A 40 -2.52 -7.41 8.74
CA ILE A 40 -3.79 -6.79 9.13
C ILE A 40 -4.94 -7.79 8.99
N PRO A 41 -6.03 -7.66 9.76
CA PRO A 41 -7.21 -8.50 9.57
C PRO A 41 -7.84 -8.30 8.18
N ALA A 42 -8.46 -9.36 7.64
CA ALA A 42 -9.19 -9.26 6.38
C ALA A 42 -10.26 -8.15 6.43
N GLY A 43 -10.35 -7.36 5.35
CA GLY A 43 -11.26 -6.22 5.25
C GLY A 43 -10.75 -4.94 5.92
N ARG A 44 -9.52 -4.93 6.47
CA ARG A 44 -8.84 -3.70 6.87
C ARG A 44 -8.02 -3.13 5.71
N PRO A 45 -7.88 -1.80 5.60
CA PRO A 45 -7.27 -1.18 4.43
C PRO A 45 -5.75 -1.02 4.55
N ILE A 46 -5.09 -1.07 3.40
CA ILE A 46 -3.80 -0.41 3.17
C ILE A 46 -4.06 0.87 2.37
N VAL A 47 -3.65 2.03 2.89
CA VAL A 47 -3.65 3.30 2.16
C VAL A 47 -2.26 3.54 1.57
N GLN A 48 -2.16 3.61 0.26
CA GLN A 48 -0.92 3.89 -0.45
C GLN A 48 -0.97 5.26 -1.12
N LEU A 49 0.08 6.04 -0.90
CA LEU A 49 0.32 7.30 -1.58
C LEU A 49 1.06 7.04 -2.90
N THR A 50 0.67 7.72 -3.97
CA THR A 50 1.43 7.74 -5.23
C THR A 50 1.37 9.12 -5.87
N TYR A 51 2.49 9.50 -6.49
CA TYR A 51 2.59 10.72 -7.30
C TYR A 51 2.31 10.47 -8.78
N GLY A 52 2.10 9.20 -9.18
CA GLY A 52 1.63 8.86 -10.52
C GLY A 52 0.11 9.00 -10.67
N PRO A 53 -0.41 9.15 -11.90
CA PRO A 53 -1.84 9.29 -12.14
C PRO A 53 -2.62 7.99 -11.91
N MET A 54 -1.93 6.84 -11.89
CA MET A 54 -2.52 5.52 -11.76
C MET A 54 -2.02 4.80 -10.51
N SER A 55 -2.76 3.77 -10.11
CA SER A 55 -2.38 2.85 -9.06
C SER A 55 -0.96 2.29 -9.27
N PRO A 56 -0.07 2.35 -8.26
CA PRO A 56 1.26 1.77 -8.37
C PRO A 56 1.24 0.23 -8.44
N ILE A 57 0.17 -0.42 -7.98
CA ILE A 57 -0.02 -1.87 -8.09
C ILE A 57 -1.19 -2.18 -9.05
N PRO A 58 -0.99 -3.05 -10.06
CA PRO A 58 -2.04 -3.42 -11.00
C PRO A 58 -3.12 -4.30 -10.33
N ALA A 59 -4.39 -4.08 -10.69
CA ALA A 59 -5.49 -4.91 -10.21
C ALA A 59 -5.44 -6.36 -10.76
N GLY A 60 -6.07 -7.29 -10.04
CA GLY A 60 -6.26 -8.67 -10.50
C GLY A 60 -4.99 -9.52 -10.53
N ARG A 61 -3.95 -9.13 -9.79
CA ARG A 61 -2.62 -9.75 -9.83
C ARG A 61 -2.17 -10.33 -8.48
N GLY A 62 -3.04 -10.31 -7.47
CA GLY A 62 -2.81 -10.83 -6.13
C GLY A 62 -4.09 -10.84 -5.32
N ASN A 63 -4.01 -11.15 -4.03
CA ASN A 63 -5.19 -11.27 -3.16
C ASN A 63 -5.64 -9.90 -2.57
N TYR A 64 -5.85 -8.92 -3.44
CA TYR A 64 -6.28 -7.57 -3.08
C TYR A 64 -7.20 -6.97 -4.13
N THR A 65 -7.94 -5.95 -3.70
CA THR A 65 -8.67 -5.07 -4.63
C THR A 65 -7.89 -3.78 -4.81
N VAL A 66 -8.23 -3.00 -5.85
CA VAL A 66 -7.61 -1.70 -6.08
C VAL A 66 -8.71 -0.67 -6.19
N LYS A 67 -8.74 0.27 -5.25
CA LYS A 67 -9.73 1.34 -5.23
C LYS A 67 -9.04 2.69 -5.14
N HIS A 68 -9.34 3.59 -6.07
CA HIS A 68 -8.99 4.99 -5.91
C HIS A 68 -9.76 5.57 -4.72
N PHE A 69 -9.05 6.22 -3.80
CA PHE A 69 -9.65 6.78 -2.60
C PHE A 69 -9.85 8.28 -2.69
N ASP A 70 -8.78 9.03 -2.95
CA ASP A 70 -8.83 10.49 -3.01
C ASP A 70 -7.63 11.08 -3.77
N PHE A 71 -7.73 12.35 -4.14
CA PHE A 71 -6.65 13.15 -4.70
C PHE A 71 -6.36 14.37 -3.82
N ILE A 72 -5.17 14.40 -3.22
CA ILE A 72 -4.80 15.40 -2.21
C ILE A 72 -4.00 16.53 -2.88
N LEU A 73 -4.70 17.61 -3.23
CA LEU A 73 -4.11 18.84 -3.77
C LEU A 73 -3.20 19.57 -2.78
N ARG A 74 -3.44 19.41 -1.48
CA ARG A 74 -2.65 20.08 -0.43
C ARG A 74 -1.28 19.46 -0.20
N ASN A 75 -1.01 18.28 -0.77
CA ASN A 75 0.32 17.69 -0.78
C ASN A 75 1.14 18.34 -1.91
N ILE A 76 2.43 18.61 -1.70
CA ILE A 76 3.31 19.20 -2.71
C ILE A 76 4.46 18.23 -3.00
N PRO A 77 4.50 17.58 -4.18
CA PRO A 77 3.52 17.66 -5.27
C PRO A 77 2.19 16.94 -4.94
N PRO A 78 1.08 17.19 -5.67
CA PRO A 78 -0.20 16.52 -5.40
C PRO A 78 -0.11 15.00 -5.44
N THR A 79 -0.91 14.32 -4.62
CA THR A 79 -0.81 12.86 -4.41
C THR A 79 -2.15 12.17 -4.59
N GLN A 80 -2.13 11.02 -5.26
CA GLN A 80 -3.25 10.09 -5.32
C GLN A 80 -3.19 9.11 -4.14
N LEU A 81 -4.32 8.85 -3.51
CA LEU A 81 -4.49 7.82 -2.47
C LEU A 81 -5.21 6.61 -3.05
N TRP A 82 -4.69 5.42 -2.76
CA TRP A 82 -5.25 4.14 -3.17
C TRP A 82 -5.48 3.25 -1.97
N ILE A 83 -6.61 2.55 -1.95
CA ILE A 83 -6.91 1.50 -0.99
C ILE A 83 -6.68 0.14 -1.65
N TYR A 84 -5.96 -0.72 -0.92
CA TYR A 84 -5.82 -2.15 -1.18
C TYR A 84 -6.44 -2.96 -0.05
#